data_AF-A0A9D0UQ33-F1
#
_entry.id   AF-A0A9D0UQ33-F1
#
_cell.length_a   1.000
_cell.length_b   1.000
_cell.length_c   1.000
_cell.angle_alpha   90.00
_cell.angle_beta   90.00
_cell.angle_gamma   90.00
#
_symmetry.space_group_name_H-M   'P 1'
#
loop_
_entity.id
_entity.type
_entity.pdbx_description
1 polymer ?
#
loop_
_entity_poly.entity_id
_entity_poly.type
_entity_poly.pdbx_seq_one_letter_code
_entity_poly.pdbx_strand_id
1 'polypeptide(L)' 'VLLTLMEEKEKIPFSGRIVWLTPKAAQGNRTPGIGVQFGDDNAGKMVRSKIETYLAGALKSERHTQTM' A
#
# COMPACT_ATOMS: atom_id res chain seq x y z
N VAL A 1 12.73 1.51 -1.82
CA VAL A 1 12.06 1.67 -0.50
C VAL A 1 11.95 0.29 0.15
N LEU A 2 11.85 0.21 1.47
CA LEU A 2 11.66 -1.06 2.19
C LEU A 2 10.23 -1.12 2.74
N LEU A 3 9.53 -2.22 2.48
CA LEU A 3 8.18 -2.48 2.97
C LEU A 3 8.20 -3.61 3.99
N THR A 4 7.45 -3.45 5.08
CA THR A 4 7.16 -4.52 6.04
C THR A 4 5.68 -4.86 5.94
N LEU A 5 5.36 -6.15 5.80
CA LEU A 5 3.99 -6.66 5.77
C LEU A 5 3.76 -7.56 6.99
N MET A 6 2.50 -7.77 7.37
CA MET A 6 2.10 -8.36 8.66
C MET A 6 2.81 -9.68 8.99
N GLU A 7 2.78 -10.65 8.07
CA GLU A 7 3.32 -12.00 8.28
C GLU A 7 4.74 -12.17 7.70
N GLU A 8 5.34 -11.09 7.19
CA GLU A 8 6.67 -11.14 6.57
C GLU A 8 7.75 -10.77 7.59
N LYS A 9 8.62 -11.72 7.91
CA LYS A 9 9.76 -11.48 8.82
C LYS A 9 10.79 -10.54 8.23
N GLU A 10 10.92 -10.53 6.90
CA GLU A 10 11.92 -9.74 6.18
C GLU A 10 11.30 -8.52 5.51
N LYS A 11 12.08 -7.43 5.47
CA LYS A 11 11.71 -6.23 4.72
C LYS A 11 11.82 -6.51 3.23
N ILE A 12 10.77 -6.21 2.48
CA ILE A 12 10.72 -6.41 1.04
C ILE A 12 11.23 -5.14 0.35
N PRO A 13 12.35 -5.18 -0.38
CA PRO A 13 12.78 -4.06 -1.18
C PRO A 13 11.93 -3.93 -2.45
N PHE A 14 11.56 -2.70 -2.81
CA PHE A 14 10.90 -2.42 -4.08
C PHE A 14 11.25 -1.03 -4.63
N SER A 15 11.12 -0.90 -5.95
CA SER A 15 11.17 0.35 -6.69
C SER A 15 9.76 0.88 -6.92
N GLY A 16 9.55 2.16 -6.68
CA GLY A 16 8.23 2.77 -6.85
C GLY A 16 8.30 4.24 -7.24
N ARG A 17 7.17 4.77 -7.72
CA ARG A 17 7.00 6.16 -8.13
C ARG A 17 6.02 6.85 -7.21
N ILE A 18 6.32 8.07 -6.78
CA ILE A 18 5.35 8.90 -6.06
C ILE A 18 4.30 9.37 -7.07
N VAL A 19 3.04 9.05 -6.83
CA VAL A 19 1.91 9.39 -7.71
C VAL A 19 0.82 10.20 -7.02
N TRP A 20 0.91 10.33 -5.68
CA TRP A 20 -0.05 11.09 -4.88
C TRP A 20 0.65 11.77 -3.69
N LEU A 21 0.16 12.95 -3.32
CA LEU A 21 0.58 13.68 -2.14
C LEU A 21 -0.66 14.08 -1.33
N THR A 22 -0.73 13.69 -0.06
CA THR A 22 -1.73 14.16 0.89
C THR A 22 -1.11 15.25 1.77
N PRO A 23 -1.52 16.52 1.63
CA PRO A 23 -0.97 17.62 2.43
C PRO A 23 -1.48 17.59 3.88
N LYS A 24 -0.88 18.44 4.73
CA LYS A 24 -1.41 18.71 6.08
C LYS A 24 -2.82 19.30 5.97
N ALA A 25 -3.70 18.89 6.89
CA ALA A 25 -5.10 19.31 6.95
C ALA A 25 -5.93 18.97 5.69
N ALA A 26 -5.59 17.88 5.00
CA ALA A 26 -6.41 17.36 3.90
C ALA A 26 -7.83 17.00 4.37
N GLN A 27 -8.80 17.14 3.46
CA GLN A 27 -10.21 16.86 3.72
C GLN A 27 -10.40 15.45 4.30
N GLY A 28 -11.33 15.33 5.26
CA GLY A 28 -11.62 14.06 5.94
C GLY A 28 -10.58 13.67 6.99
N ASN A 29 -9.75 14.63 7.44
CA ASN A 29 -8.71 14.41 8.44
C ASN A 29 -7.72 13.29 8.05
N ARG A 30 -7.46 13.14 6.75
CA ARG A 30 -6.52 12.13 6.23
C ARG A 30 -5.10 12.46 6.68
N THR A 31 -4.38 11.42 7.10
CA THR A 31 -2.98 11.54 7.52
C THR A 31 -2.13 12.08 6.36
N PRO A 32 -1.29 13.11 6.61
CA PRO A 32 -0.37 13.62 5.60
C PRO A 32 0.62 12.54 5.16
N GLY A 33 0.92 12.47 3.87
CA GLY A 33 1.77 11.40 3.34
C GLY A 33 1.85 11.37 1.83
N ILE A 34 2.41 10.28 1.30
CA ILE A 34 2.57 10.05 -0.13
C ILE A 34 1.94 8.72 -0.54
N GLY A 35 1.36 8.68 -1.74
CA GLY A 35 1.01 7.44 -2.41
C GLY A 35 2.13 7.04 -3.36
N VAL A 36 2.63 5.81 -3.19
CA VAL A 36 3.69 5.25 -4.02
C VAL A 36 3.12 4.13 -4.88
N GLN A 37 3.21 4.28 -6.19
CA GLN A 37 2.91 3.22 -7.15
C GLN A 37 4.07 2.23 -7.20
N PHE A 38 3.76 0.94 -7.07
CA PHE A 38 4.74 -0.13 -7.29
C PHE A 38 5.18 -0.16 -8.76
N GLY A 39 6.46 -0.41 -9.01
CA GLY A 39 6.95 -0.64 -10.37
C GLY A 39 6.38 -1.90 -11.01
N ASP A 40 6.46 -1.99 -12.34
CA ASP A 40 6.02 -3.16 -13.11
C ASP A 40 7.05 -4.31 -13.15
N ASP A 41 8.12 -4.16 -12.38
CA ASP A 41 9.16 -5.17 -12.20
C ASP A 41 8.68 -6.33 -11.33
N ASN A 42 9.49 -7.39 -11.25
CA ASN A 42 9.15 -8.59 -10.50
C ASN A 42 8.96 -8.29 -9.00
N ALA A 43 9.72 -7.34 -8.45
CA ALA A 43 9.61 -6.94 -7.05
C ALA A 43 8.26 -6.26 -6.77
N GLY A 44 7.85 -5.28 -7.60
CA GLY A 44 6.57 -4.61 -7.46
C GLY A 44 5.37 -5.55 -7.64
N LYS A 45 5.43 -6.45 -8.62
CA LYS A 45 4.40 -7.50 -8.82
C LYS A 45 4.30 -8.44 -7.62
N MET A 46 5.43 -8.88 -7.07
CA MET A 46 5.45 -9.75 -5.89
C MET A 46 4.84 -9.05 -4.67
N VAL A 47 5.20 -7.79 -4.42
CA VAL A 47 4.63 -7.00 -3.33
C VAL A 47 3.11 -6.87 -3.48
N ARG A 48 2.64 -6.51 -4.69
CA ARG A 48 1.21 -6.40 -4.99
C ARG A 48 0.48 -7.71 -4.72
N SER A 49 1.00 -8.82 -5.22
CA SER A 49 0.42 -10.15 -5.05
C SER A 49 0.32 -10.57 -3.57
N LYS A 50 1.35 -10.28 -2.76
CA LYS A 50 1.31 -10.55 -1.32
C LYS A 50 0.22 -9.74 -0.63
N ILE A 51 0.13 -8.43 -0.92
CA ILE A 51 -0.92 -7.56 -0.37
C ILE A 51 -2.31 -8.05 -0.77
N GLU A 52 -2.52 -8.36 -2.06
CA GLU A 52 -3.80 -8.89 -2.57
C GLU A 52 -4.18 -10.21 -1.88
N THR A 53 -3.21 -11.08 -1.61
CA THR A 53 -3.42 -12.35 -0.91
C THR A 53 -3.85 -12.13 0.55
N TYR A 54 -3.19 -11.22 1.28
CA TYR A 54 -3.59 -10.87 2.65
C TYR A 54 -4.97 -10.22 2.70
N LEU A 55 -5.35 -9.49 1.65
CA LEU A 55 -6.63 -8.79 1.56
C LEU A 55 -7.74 -9.61 0.89
N ALA A 56 -7.47 -10.82 0.39
CA ALA A 56 -8.42 -11.59 -0.42
C ALA A 56 -9.78 -11.81 0.28
N GLY A 57 -9.78 -11.99 1.60
CA GLY A 57 -11.01 -12.07 2.40
C GLY A 57 -11.61 -10.73 2.82
N ALA A 58 -10.82 -9.64 2.78
CA ALA A 58 -11.21 -8.30 3.19
C ALA A 58 -11.84 -7.48 2.06
N LEU A 59 -11.66 -7.86 0.79
CA LEU A 59 -12.25 -7.17 -0.36
C LEU A 59 -13.79 -7.13 -0.34
N LYS A 60 -14.42 -8.09 0.34
CA LYS A 60 -15.89 -8.16 0.55
C LYS A 60 -16.31 -7.64 1.93
N SER A 61 -15.40 -7.02 2.69
CA SER A 61 -15.68 -6.54 4.02
C SER A 61 -16.49 -5.24 3.98
N GLU A 62 -17.52 -5.14 4.80
CA GLU A 62 -18.27 -3.90 5.07
C GLU A 62 -17.49 -2.90 5.95
N ARG A 63 -16.28 -3.29 6.41
CA ARG A 63 -15.43 -2.43 7.21
C ARG A 63 -14.90 -1.29 6.35
N HIS A 64 -15.12 -0.06 6.81
CA HIS A 64 -14.60 1.14 6.14
C HIS A 64 -13.08 1.09 6.01
N THR A 65 -12.57 1.53 4.86
CA THR A 65 -11.13 1.56 4.58
C THR A 65 -10.64 3.00 4.44
N GLN A 66 -9.32 3.20 4.39
CA GLN A 66 -8.75 4.52 4.11
C GLN A 66 -8.75 4.86 2.61
N THR A 67 -9.01 3.86 1.77
CA THR A 67 -8.91 3.92 0.30
C THR A 67 -10.25 3.83 -0.42
N MET A 68 -11.33 3.45 0.28
CA MET A 68 -12.73 3.43 -0.15
C MET A 68 -13.61 3.87 1.02
#